data_AF-A0A6I5YUP2-F1
#
_entry.id   AF-A0A6I5YUP2-F1
#
_cell.length_a   1.000
_cell.length_b   1.000
_cell.length_c   1.000
_cell.angle_alpha   90.00
_cell.angle_beta   90.00
_cell.angle_gamma   90.00
#
_symmetry.space_group_name_H-M   'P 1'
#
loop_
_entity.id
_entity.type
_entity.pdbx_description
1 polymer ?
#
loop_
_entity_poly.entity_id
_entity_poly.type
_entity_poly.pdbx_seq_one_letter_code
_entity_poly.pdbx_strand_id
1 'polypeptide(L)'
;MLRKAYLLGTAAAFAAASMSGIAGAQTVGTVYGNGASLPAPYFRQAADCYSVKTDLIFDGNPPVTVTVPDFNYTGAPAQDCAVTDYIANKQLVYKSTGSGVGIAAIFSHDPAKAGDISPVDGVQLFPMINYALSETSLGTNDVAAYNNGGTVQGVTVVAPGVTPGAGQYANPKETYGSLIQFPLLIAPVTIAYDPVYKKVRNGDGTITEYSFALRYARADGSGGLRLDQNGVCAIFNGDITNWGDARLKTLNGNHTLRDATDTGAFTVPLQIVGREDSSGTTSLWTRFLANACASYSGNAYADSSSRLPGVYVDSTGATRNTASPKDMVGAVWNKSTSNFGVSRTFYAGNDAEVVGKYTLANGNDGVAKYIDFTQNPGNSAGSLVRQGRIGYVGPDYVLPGVLYTQSNNYNLQTADVRNAAGSYRAPTATSVRAAYGAVLPPESDASGNYVANAACASGDVSASCRSQPQDWVQAASKTSALANPAGSLSYPIVGTSNMLLYSCYAAESSRTALINFLNFYEKSKTINDTTIGLLASAGFQPVPTAWRKAIIDTFVSSNDPNGTSLTLTRTGARTQCQGSGVIGG
;
A
#
# COMPACT_ATOMS: atom_id res chain seq x y z
N MET A 1 -28.03 -67.67 7.15
CA MET A 1 -26.71 -68.12 7.68
C MET A 1 -25.75 -66.95 7.63
N LEU A 2 -25.14 -66.62 8.79
CA LEU A 2 -23.87 -65.90 9.04
C LEU A 2 -23.53 -64.65 8.20
N ARG A 3 -23.06 -63.51 8.73
CA ARG A 3 -22.58 -63.12 10.06
C ARG A 3 -22.54 -61.57 10.07
N LYS A 4 -22.97 -60.96 11.17
CA LYS A 4 -22.61 -59.57 11.52
C LYS A 4 -21.16 -59.54 12.00
N ALA A 5 -20.39 -58.55 11.56
CA ALA A 5 -19.19 -58.09 12.25
C ALA A 5 -19.25 -56.56 12.32
N TYR A 6 -19.32 -56.05 13.55
CA TYR A 6 -19.15 -54.64 13.90
C TYR A 6 -17.66 -54.29 13.80
N LEU A 7 -17.35 -53.11 13.24
CA LEU A 7 -16.09 -52.43 13.50
C LEU A 7 -16.40 -50.95 13.77
N LEU A 8 -16.08 -50.56 14.99
CA LEU A 8 -16.05 -49.19 15.50
C LEU A 8 -14.99 -48.40 14.72
N GLY A 9 -15.39 -47.27 14.14
CA GLY A 9 -14.49 -46.30 13.52
C GLY A 9 -14.92 -44.89 13.95
N THR A 10 -14.07 -44.26 14.74
CA THR A 10 -14.18 -42.92 15.32
C THR A 10 -14.50 -41.85 14.28
N ALA A 11 -15.51 -41.02 14.58
CA ALA A 11 -15.84 -39.82 13.82
C ALA A 11 -14.76 -38.74 14.03
N ALA A 12 -13.95 -38.51 13.00
CA ALA A 12 -13.26 -37.23 12.80
C ALA A 12 -14.00 -36.52 11.66
N ALA A 13 -14.91 -35.62 12.02
CA ALA A 13 -15.56 -34.72 11.06
C ALA A 13 -14.52 -33.69 10.61
N PHE A 14 -13.77 -34.00 9.56
CA PHE A 14 -13.14 -32.97 8.76
C PHE A 14 -14.23 -32.25 7.97
N ALA A 15 -14.52 -31.01 8.37
CA ALA A 15 -15.23 -30.07 7.52
C ALA A 15 -14.35 -29.80 6.30
N ALA A 16 -14.61 -30.53 5.22
CA ALA A 16 -14.14 -30.17 3.90
C ALA A 16 -14.83 -28.85 3.52
N ALA A 17 -14.14 -27.72 3.75
CA ALA A 17 -14.46 -26.50 3.03
C ALA A 17 -14.20 -26.79 1.55
N SER A 18 -15.29 -26.89 0.80
CA SER A 18 -15.30 -27.09 -0.64
C SER A 18 -14.46 -26.02 -1.32
N MET A 19 -13.29 -26.41 -1.83
CA MET A 19 -12.59 -25.67 -2.87
C MET A 19 -13.45 -25.75 -4.14
N SER A 20 -14.34 -24.79 -4.32
CA SER A 20 -15.00 -24.54 -5.59
C SER A 20 -13.93 -24.01 -6.54
N GLY A 21 -13.66 -24.80 -7.59
CA GLY A 21 -12.43 -24.71 -8.37
C GLY A 21 -12.14 -23.36 -9.02
N ILE A 22 -10.89 -22.94 -8.93
CA ILE A 22 -10.26 -22.02 -9.88
C ILE A 22 -9.62 -22.86 -10.99
N ALA A 23 -10.47 -23.63 -11.67
CA ALA A 23 -10.19 -24.24 -12.97
C ALA A 23 -11.49 -24.17 -13.78
N GLY A 24 -12.08 -22.97 -13.81
CA GLY A 24 -13.23 -22.64 -14.65
C GLY A 24 -12.75 -21.96 -15.92
N ALA A 25 -13.44 -22.22 -17.04
CA ALA A 25 -13.26 -21.49 -18.29
C ALA A 25 -13.12 -19.99 -18.01
N GLN A 26 -12.07 -19.35 -18.55
CA GLN A 26 -11.87 -17.91 -18.40
C GLN A 26 -13.16 -17.18 -18.77
N THR A 27 -13.77 -16.50 -17.81
CA THR A 27 -14.91 -15.64 -18.04
C THR A 27 -14.49 -14.57 -19.05
N VAL A 28 -15.35 -14.23 -20.03
CA VAL A 28 -15.02 -13.28 -21.09
C VAL A 28 -14.74 -11.88 -20.51
N GLY A 29 -13.46 -11.58 -20.29
CA GLY A 29 -12.99 -10.27 -19.79
C GLY A 29 -12.55 -10.24 -18.33
N THR A 30 -11.91 -11.30 -17.85
CA THR A 30 -11.09 -11.24 -16.64
C THR A 30 -9.86 -10.36 -16.89
N VAL A 31 -9.55 -9.45 -15.96
CA VAL A 31 -8.32 -8.64 -15.99
C VAL A 31 -7.51 -8.84 -14.72
N TYR A 32 -6.20 -8.94 -14.89
CA TYR A 32 -5.26 -9.32 -13.85
C TYR A 32 -4.37 -8.13 -13.52
N GLY A 33 -4.27 -7.78 -12.23
CA GLY A 33 -3.34 -6.76 -11.80
C GLY A 33 -2.70 -7.04 -10.46
N ASN A 34 -1.58 -6.40 -10.21
CA ASN A 34 -0.80 -6.62 -9.01
C ASN A 34 -0.15 -5.34 -8.51
N GLY A 35 0.42 -5.39 -7.31
CA GLY A 35 1.33 -4.35 -6.85
C GLY A 35 1.03 -3.95 -5.42
N ALA A 36 0.79 -2.67 -5.21
CA ALA A 36 0.65 -2.06 -3.90
C ALA A 36 -0.22 -2.83 -2.90
N SER A 37 0.33 -3.03 -1.70
CA SER A 37 -0.38 -3.66 -0.59
C SER A 37 -1.24 -2.69 0.20
N LEU A 38 -1.03 -1.38 0.06
CA LEU A 38 -1.69 -0.34 0.83
C LEU A 38 -3.17 -0.15 0.45
N PRO A 39 -3.57 -0.09 -0.84
CA PRO A 39 -4.98 0.01 -1.20
C PRO A 39 -5.65 -1.37 -1.32
N ALA A 40 -4.89 -2.46 -1.17
CA ALA A 40 -5.26 -3.78 -1.71
C ALA A 40 -6.64 -4.28 -1.22
N PRO A 41 -6.97 -4.25 0.09
CA PRO A 41 -8.28 -4.71 0.55
C PRO A 41 -9.44 -3.88 -0.01
N TYR A 42 -9.26 -2.57 -0.14
CA TYR A 42 -10.33 -1.65 -0.55
C TYR A 42 -10.48 -1.53 -2.06
N PHE A 43 -9.38 -1.67 -2.79
CA PHE A 43 -9.44 -1.87 -4.24
C PHE A 43 -10.18 -3.18 -4.56
N ARG A 44 -9.91 -4.25 -3.81
CA ARG A 44 -10.64 -5.52 -3.92
C ARG A 44 -12.13 -5.34 -3.62
N GLN A 45 -12.49 -4.69 -2.51
CA GLN A 45 -13.89 -4.39 -2.19
C GLN A 45 -14.60 -3.57 -3.27
N ALA A 46 -13.92 -2.58 -3.87
CA ALA A 46 -14.45 -1.81 -4.99
C ALA A 46 -14.69 -2.69 -6.23
N ALA A 47 -13.76 -3.59 -6.53
CA ALA A 47 -13.87 -4.54 -7.63
C ALA A 47 -14.97 -5.59 -7.42
N ASP A 48 -15.15 -6.07 -6.20
CA ASP A 48 -16.23 -6.98 -5.80
C ASP A 48 -17.60 -6.31 -5.91
N CYS A 49 -17.71 -5.03 -5.55
CA CYS A 49 -18.97 -4.30 -5.73
C CYS A 49 -19.34 -4.08 -7.22
N TYR A 50 -18.32 -4.05 -8.07
CA TYR A 50 -18.51 -3.82 -9.51
C TYR A 50 -18.75 -5.12 -10.30
N SER A 51 -18.13 -6.22 -9.90
CA SER A 51 -18.01 -7.42 -10.73
C SER A 51 -18.03 -8.71 -9.92
N VAL A 52 -17.88 -9.87 -10.58
CA VAL A 52 -17.83 -11.16 -9.89
C VAL A 52 -16.75 -11.16 -8.81
N LYS A 53 -17.17 -11.52 -7.60
CA LYS A 53 -16.31 -11.53 -6.42
C LYS A 53 -15.12 -12.47 -6.59
N THR A 54 -13.96 -12.03 -6.12
CA THR A 54 -12.77 -12.89 -6.05
C THR A 54 -11.97 -12.57 -4.81
N ASP A 55 -11.24 -13.55 -4.29
CA ASP A 55 -10.33 -13.31 -3.18
C ASP A 55 -9.20 -12.33 -3.54
N LEU A 56 -8.74 -11.59 -2.54
CA LEU A 56 -7.46 -10.90 -2.58
C LEU A 56 -6.33 -11.92 -2.46
N ILE A 57 -5.37 -11.86 -3.36
CA ILE A 57 -4.24 -12.80 -3.41
C ILE A 57 -2.99 -12.15 -2.80
N PHE A 58 -2.27 -12.89 -1.97
CA PHE A 58 -0.98 -12.51 -1.41
C PHE A 58 0.11 -13.50 -1.83
N ASP A 59 1.35 -13.05 -1.80
CA ASP A 59 2.51 -13.92 -2.02
C ASP A 59 2.58 -15.06 -1.00
N GLY A 60 2.86 -16.25 -1.52
CA GLY A 60 2.96 -17.50 -0.77
C GLY A 60 3.22 -18.65 -1.74
N ASN A 61 3.65 -19.80 -1.20
CA ASN A 61 3.71 -21.05 -1.96
C ASN A 61 3.02 -22.18 -1.16
N PRO A 62 1.75 -22.51 -1.46
CA PRO A 62 0.88 -21.88 -2.47
C PRO A 62 0.50 -20.43 -2.08
N PRO A 63 -0.01 -19.62 -3.04
CA PRO A 63 -0.51 -18.28 -2.75
C PRO A 63 -1.56 -18.29 -1.63
N VAL A 64 -1.53 -17.27 -0.78
CA VAL A 64 -2.53 -17.09 0.28
C VAL A 64 -3.67 -16.25 -0.27
N THR A 65 -4.90 -16.73 -0.18
CA THR A 65 -6.08 -15.98 -0.58
C THR A 65 -6.87 -15.52 0.64
N VAL A 66 -7.46 -14.33 0.55
CA VAL A 66 -8.28 -13.74 1.61
C VAL A 66 -9.53 -13.16 0.97
N THR A 67 -10.69 -13.65 1.38
CA THR A 67 -11.97 -13.02 1.07
C THR A 67 -12.08 -11.72 1.85
N VAL A 68 -12.26 -10.60 1.15
CA VAL A 68 -12.48 -9.30 1.81
C VAL A 68 -13.95 -9.16 2.21
N PRO A 69 -14.26 -8.47 3.32
CA PRO A 69 -15.65 -8.21 3.71
C PRO A 69 -16.38 -7.38 2.66
N ASP A 70 -17.68 -7.64 2.47
CA ASP A 70 -18.53 -6.81 1.61
C ASP A 70 -18.71 -5.40 2.18
N PHE A 71 -18.87 -4.42 1.29
CA PHE A 71 -19.17 -3.04 1.66
C PHE A 71 -20.65 -2.71 1.43
N ASN A 72 -21.28 -2.05 2.41
CA ASN A 72 -22.66 -1.58 2.30
C ASN A 72 -22.71 -0.06 2.42
N TYR A 73 -23.01 0.60 1.32
CA TYR A 73 -23.19 2.03 1.23
C TYR A 73 -24.63 2.43 1.53
N THR A 74 -24.82 3.14 2.64
CA THR A 74 -26.13 3.54 3.17
C THR A 74 -26.61 4.92 2.69
N GLY A 75 -25.82 5.59 1.83
CA GLY A 75 -26.20 6.89 1.25
C GLY A 75 -27.25 6.77 0.15
N ALA A 76 -27.46 7.85 -0.62
CA ALA A 76 -28.45 7.88 -1.70
C ALA A 76 -27.78 8.01 -3.11
N PRO A 77 -28.06 7.09 -4.05
CA PRO A 77 -28.79 5.82 -3.86
C PRO A 77 -27.97 4.84 -3.00
N ALA A 78 -28.66 4.00 -2.22
CA ALA A 78 -28.00 2.98 -1.40
C ALA A 78 -27.47 1.86 -2.29
N GLN A 79 -26.36 1.25 -1.89
CA GLN A 79 -25.73 0.16 -2.62
C GLN A 79 -25.17 -0.85 -1.63
N ASP A 80 -25.75 -2.06 -1.63
CA ASP A 80 -25.23 -3.18 -0.85
C ASP A 80 -24.48 -4.13 -1.79
N CYS A 81 -23.15 -4.11 -1.71
CA CYS A 81 -22.27 -4.93 -2.53
C CYS A 81 -22.32 -6.43 -2.13
N ALA A 82 -23.05 -6.80 -1.08
CA ALA A 82 -23.31 -8.20 -0.76
C ALA A 82 -24.35 -8.83 -1.71
N VAL A 83 -25.30 -8.03 -2.21
CA VAL A 83 -26.49 -8.51 -2.93
C VAL A 83 -26.64 -7.94 -4.34
N THR A 84 -25.95 -6.85 -4.66
CA THR A 84 -26.03 -6.19 -5.96
C THR A 84 -24.64 -5.92 -6.50
N ASP A 85 -24.27 -6.61 -7.57
CA ASP A 85 -23.07 -6.32 -8.34
C ASP A 85 -23.43 -5.50 -9.58
N TYR A 86 -22.55 -4.60 -10.01
CA TYR A 86 -22.81 -3.75 -11.19
C TYR A 86 -22.81 -4.55 -12.50
N ILE A 87 -21.98 -5.60 -12.64
CA ILE A 87 -21.89 -6.48 -13.83
C ILE A 87 -21.56 -7.93 -13.47
N ALA A 88 -22.42 -8.88 -13.86
CA ALA A 88 -22.29 -10.30 -13.54
C ALA A 88 -21.25 -11.11 -14.37
N ASN A 89 -20.70 -10.56 -15.45
CA ASN A 89 -19.86 -11.31 -16.42
C ASN A 89 -18.42 -10.78 -16.56
N LYS A 90 -17.95 -9.95 -15.62
CA LYS A 90 -16.59 -9.42 -15.59
C LYS A 90 -15.91 -9.83 -14.30
N GLN A 91 -14.59 -9.85 -14.31
CA GLN A 91 -13.81 -10.21 -13.14
C GLN A 91 -12.54 -9.37 -13.15
N LEU A 92 -12.28 -8.66 -12.06
CA LEU A 92 -10.96 -8.07 -11.81
C LEU A 92 -10.30 -8.96 -10.79
N VAL A 93 -9.05 -9.37 -11.02
CA VAL A 93 -8.23 -10.14 -10.08
C VAL A 93 -7.10 -9.24 -9.62
N TYR A 94 -6.82 -9.23 -8.31
CA TYR A 94 -5.76 -8.41 -7.75
C TYR A 94 -4.84 -9.19 -6.83
N LYS A 95 -3.53 -9.08 -7.06
CA LYS A 95 -2.49 -9.68 -6.23
C LYS A 95 -1.62 -8.62 -5.53
N SER A 96 -1.66 -8.62 -4.20
CA SER A 96 -0.83 -7.77 -3.35
C SER A 96 0.61 -8.28 -3.32
N THR A 97 1.51 -7.56 -3.99
CA THR A 97 2.93 -7.95 -4.22
C THR A 97 3.93 -6.84 -3.86
N GLY A 98 3.45 -5.66 -3.43
CA GLY A 98 4.25 -4.45 -3.26
C GLY A 98 4.39 -3.64 -4.55
N SER A 99 4.50 -2.32 -4.42
CA SER A 99 4.48 -1.39 -5.55
C SER A 99 5.63 -1.61 -6.54
N GLY A 100 6.84 -1.96 -6.05
CA GLY A 100 7.97 -2.21 -6.92
C GLY A 100 7.77 -3.43 -7.83
N VAL A 101 7.09 -4.46 -7.33
CA VAL A 101 6.72 -5.63 -8.14
C VAL A 101 5.62 -5.30 -9.14
N GLY A 102 4.65 -4.46 -8.76
CA GLY A 102 3.64 -3.90 -9.68
C GLY A 102 4.27 -3.12 -10.84
N ILE A 103 5.23 -2.24 -10.54
CA ILE A 103 5.98 -1.49 -11.56
C ILE A 103 6.79 -2.44 -12.44
N ALA A 104 7.52 -3.39 -11.84
CA ALA A 104 8.29 -4.38 -12.59
C ALA A 104 7.39 -5.15 -13.58
N ALA A 105 6.22 -5.59 -13.13
CA ALA A 105 5.24 -6.32 -13.93
C ALA A 105 4.69 -5.50 -15.11
N ILE A 106 4.46 -4.20 -14.94
CA ILE A 106 4.03 -3.30 -16.04
C ILE A 106 5.16 -3.05 -17.05
N PHE A 107 6.40 -2.93 -16.59
CA PHE A 107 7.52 -2.72 -17.52
C PHE A 107 7.85 -3.98 -18.32
N SER A 108 7.71 -5.16 -17.72
CA SER A 108 8.05 -6.42 -18.37
C SER A 108 6.88 -7.11 -19.06
N HIS A 109 5.63 -6.74 -18.74
CA HIS A 109 4.42 -7.49 -19.08
C HIS A 109 4.54 -9.00 -18.76
N ASP A 110 5.25 -9.31 -17.68
CA ASP A 110 5.63 -10.68 -17.33
C ASP A 110 4.91 -11.09 -16.04
N PRO A 111 3.90 -11.99 -16.11
CA PRO A 111 3.16 -12.45 -14.94
C PRO A 111 4.06 -13.13 -13.90
N ALA A 112 5.22 -13.67 -14.28
CA ALA A 112 6.15 -14.26 -13.33
C ALA A 112 6.69 -13.23 -12.34
N LYS A 113 6.66 -11.92 -12.65
CA LYS A 113 7.02 -10.86 -11.71
C LYS A 113 6.06 -10.75 -10.55
N ALA A 114 4.76 -10.89 -10.80
CA ALA A 114 3.76 -10.92 -9.74
C ALA A 114 3.88 -12.18 -8.85
N GLY A 115 4.72 -13.15 -9.24
CA GLY A 115 4.73 -14.50 -8.69
C GLY A 115 3.46 -15.25 -9.09
N ASP A 116 3.52 -16.59 -9.02
CA ASP A 116 2.48 -17.56 -9.41
C ASP A 116 2.74 -18.28 -10.75
N ILE A 117 3.59 -19.29 -10.65
CA ILE A 117 3.50 -20.54 -11.41
C ILE A 117 3.42 -21.60 -10.31
N SER A 118 2.26 -22.17 -10.00
CA SER A 118 2.22 -23.34 -9.10
C SER A 118 2.99 -24.50 -9.76
N PRO A 119 4.08 -25.04 -9.16
CA PRO A 119 4.76 -26.23 -9.68
C PRO A 119 3.97 -27.52 -9.44
N VAL A 120 2.92 -27.45 -8.62
CA VAL A 120 2.03 -28.57 -8.35
C VAL A 120 0.80 -28.36 -9.23
N ASP A 121 0.65 -29.24 -10.21
CA ASP A 121 -0.48 -29.37 -11.17
C ASP A 121 -0.46 -28.50 -12.44
N GLY A 122 0.54 -27.63 -12.65
CA GLY A 122 0.73 -26.92 -13.92
C GLY A 122 -0.33 -25.84 -14.24
N VAL A 123 -1.08 -25.38 -13.24
CA VAL A 123 -2.10 -24.32 -13.39
C VAL A 123 -1.49 -22.95 -13.09
N GLN A 124 -1.57 -22.03 -14.06
CA GLN A 124 -1.19 -20.62 -13.89
C GLN A 124 -2.41 -19.84 -13.39
N LEU A 125 -2.43 -19.42 -12.12
CA LEU A 125 -3.57 -18.68 -11.54
C LEU A 125 -3.56 -17.20 -11.93
N PHE A 126 -2.40 -16.68 -12.34
CA PHE A 126 -2.21 -15.28 -12.71
C PHE A 126 -1.49 -15.18 -14.08
N PRO A 127 -2.21 -15.40 -15.20
CA PRO A 127 -1.59 -15.66 -16.49
C PRO A 127 -1.10 -14.45 -17.28
N MET A 128 -1.45 -13.23 -16.87
CA MET A 128 -1.07 -12.01 -17.58
C MET A 128 -1.11 -10.78 -16.66
N ILE A 129 -0.58 -9.65 -17.14
CA ILE A 129 -0.60 -8.35 -16.45
C ILE A 129 -1.40 -7.36 -17.30
N ASN A 130 -2.53 -6.87 -16.81
CA ASN A 130 -3.31 -5.82 -17.49
C ASN A 130 -3.21 -4.46 -16.81
N TYR A 131 -2.96 -4.44 -15.50
CA TYR A 131 -2.82 -3.22 -14.70
C TYR A 131 -1.95 -3.45 -13.48
N ALA A 132 -1.47 -2.38 -12.86
CA ALA A 132 -0.83 -2.46 -11.55
C ALA A 132 -1.19 -1.26 -10.67
N LEU A 133 -1.03 -1.42 -9.36
CA LEU A 133 -1.16 -0.32 -8.40
C LEU A 133 0.19 0.00 -7.75
N SER A 134 0.45 1.29 -7.53
CA SER A 134 1.70 1.75 -6.92
C SER A 134 1.53 3.07 -6.20
N GLU A 135 2.01 3.19 -4.95
CA GLU A 135 2.21 4.51 -4.32
C GLU A 135 3.58 5.12 -4.66
N THR A 136 4.45 4.36 -5.33
CA THR A 136 5.68 4.91 -5.91
C THR A 136 5.33 5.48 -7.28
N SER A 137 5.31 6.80 -7.40
CA SER A 137 5.09 7.47 -8.69
C SER A 137 6.24 7.15 -9.65
N LEU A 138 5.92 6.90 -10.92
CA LEU A 138 6.87 6.85 -12.00
C LEU A 138 7.21 8.28 -12.43
N GLY A 139 8.47 8.67 -12.27
CA GLY A 139 8.98 9.99 -12.65
C GLY A 139 9.50 10.04 -14.08
N THR A 140 10.05 11.18 -14.47
CA THR A 140 10.59 11.41 -15.83
C THR A 140 11.58 10.33 -16.28
N ASN A 141 12.46 9.86 -15.37
CA ASN A 141 13.44 8.83 -15.69
C ASN A 141 12.79 7.46 -15.94
N ASP A 142 11.77 7.11 -15.16
CA ASP A 142 11.04 5.84 -15.34
C ASP A 142 10.24 5.86 -16.65
N VAL A 143 9.58 6.98 -16.95
CA VAL A 143 8.85 7.20 -18.21
C VAL A 143 9.82 7.18 -19.40
N ALA A 144 11.01 7.77 -19.27
CA ALA A 144 12.04 7.70 -20.29
C ALA A 144 12.52 6.26 -20.54
N ALA A 145 12.71 5.46 -19.47
CA ALA A 145 13.07 4.06 -19.59
C ALA A 145 11.97 3.23 -20.27
N TYR A 146 10.69 3.46 -19.91
CA TYR A 146 9.55 2.83 -20.58
C TYR A 146 9.53 3.13 -22.09
N ASN A 147 9.81 4.39 -22.46
CA ASN A 147 9.74 4.85 -23.84
C ASN A 147 10.94 4.42 -24.68
N ASN A 148 12.15 4.44 -24.11
CA ASN A 148 13.40 4.40 -24.87
C ASN A 148 14.32 3.23 -24.50
N GLY A 149 13.93 2.39 -23.54
CA GLY A 149 14.79 1.36 -22.97
C GLY A 149 15.51 1.85 -21.71
N GLY A 150 15.79 0.93 -20.78
CA GLY A 150 16.42 1.22 -19.49
C GLY A 150 16.09 0.19 -18.42
N THR A 151 16.56 0.43 -17.20
CA THR A 151 16.32 -0.46 -16.05
C THR A 151 15.49 0.23 -14.97
N VAL A 152 14.35 -0.36 -14.61
CA VAL A 152 13.45 0.13 -13.56
C VAL A 152 13.03 -1.04 -12.68
N GLN A 153 13.14 -0.90 -11.35
CA GLN A 153 12.80 -1.96 -10.38
C GLN A 153 13.43 -3.34 -10.69
N GLY A 154 14.65 -3.34 -11.24
CA GLY A 154 15.38 -4.57 -11.61
C GLY A 154 14.93 -5.22 -12.92
N VAL A 155 13.99 -4.61 -13.65
CA VAL A 155 13.59 -5.01 -15.00
C VAL A 155 14.33 -4.16 -16.01
N THR A 156 14.98 -4.81 -16.98
CA THR A 156 15.63 -4.11 -18.11
C THR A 156 14.80 -4.29 -19.37
N VAL A 157 14.28 -3.19 -19.90
CA VAL A 157 13.59 -3.14 -21.20
C VAL A 157 14.55 -2.60 -22.25
N VAL A 158 14.54 -3.19 -23.44
CA VAL A 158 15.40 -2.73 -24.54
C VAL A 158 14.84 -1.48 -25.22
N ALA A 159 15.69 -0.81 -25.99
CA ALA A 159 15.27 0.31 -26.82
C ALA A 159 14.31 -0.15 -27.93
N PRO A 160 13.46 0.75 -28.48
CA PRO A 160 12.59 0.41 -29.60
C PRO A 160 13.35 -0.20 -30.79
N GLY A 161 12.78 -1.23 -31.42
CA GLY A 161 13.35 -1.96 -32.54
C GLY A 161 14.49 -2.92 -32.20
N VAL A 162 14.86 -3.05 -30.93
CA VAL A 162 15.91 -3.99 -30.47
C VAL A 162 15.28 -5.30 -30.02
N THR A 163 15.86 -6.43 -30.43
CA THR A 163 15.46 -7.76 -29.93
C THR A 163 16.03 -7.99 -28.53
N PRO A 164 15.21 -8.35 -27.52
CA PRO A 164 15.69 -8.59 -26.16
C PRO A 164 16.68 -9.76 -26.07
N GLY A 165 17.77 -9.56 -25.33
CA GLY A 165 18.67 -10.63 -24.91
C GLY A 165 18.18 -11.37 -23.65
N ALA A 166 19.00 -12.30 -23.15
CA ALA A 166 18.69 -13.05 -21.93
C ALA A 166 18.48 -12.09 -20.73
N GLY A 167 17.35 -12.22 -20.04
CA GLY A 167 17.00 -11.39 -18.88
C GLY A 167 16.52 -9.96 -19.22
N GLN A 168 16.35 -9.65 -20.51
CA GLN A 168 15.80 -8.38 -20.99
C GLN A 168 14.38 -8.58 -21.53
N TYR A 169 13.61 -7.50 -21.56
CA TYR A 169 12.24 -7.46 -22.07
C TYR A 169 12.13 -6.53 -23.28
N ALA A 170 11.13 -6.78 -24.13
CA ALA A 170 10.80 -5.92 -25.25
C ALA A 170 10.47 -4.50 -24.77
N ASN A 171 10.65 -3.50 -25.65
CA ASN A 171 10.28 -2.14 -25.32
C ASN A 171 8.76 -2.05 -25.07
N PRO A 172 8.29 -1.66 -23.87
CA PRO A 172 6.87 -1.75 -23.56
C PRO A 172 6.04 -0.71 -24.31
N LYS A 173 6.60 0.47 -24.64
CA LYS A 173 5.90 1.46 -25.46
C LYS A 173 5.60 0.96 -26.86
N GLU A 174 6.59 0.36 -27.54
CA GLU A 174 6.42 -0.21 -28.88
C GLU A 174 5.44 -1.40 -28.88
N THR A 175 5.41 -2.15 -27.78
CA THR A 175 4.66 -3.42 -27.70
C THR A 175 3.22 -3.23 -27.20
N TYR A 176 3.00 -2.31 -26.24
CA TYR A 176 1.76 -2.16 -25.49
C TYR A 176 1.18 -0.73 -25.54
N GLY A 177 1.86 0.20 -26.22
CA GLY A 177 1.47 1.60 -26.30
C GLY A 177 1.95 2.43 -25.11
N SER A 178 1.49 3.68 -25.03
CA SER A 178 1.88 4.64 -24.00
C SER A 178 1.58 4.12 -22.60
N LEU A 179 2.51 4.37 -21.68
CA LEU A 179 2.28 4.20 -20.25
C LEU A 179 1.18 5.18 -19.79
N ILE A 180 0.26 4.70 -18.96
CA ILE A 180 -0.73 5.52 -18.28
C ILE A 180 -0.50 5.39 -16.78
N GLN A 181 -0.51 6.53 -16.09
CA GLN A 181 -0.42 6.61 -14.64
C GLN A 181 -1.37 7.70 -14.14
N PHE A 182 -2.14 7.43 -13.10
CA PHE A 182 -2.96 8.45 -12.41
C PHE A 182 -3.34 7.99 -10.99
N PRO A 183 -3.69 8.91 -10.07
CA PRO A 183 -4.06 8.57 -8.71
C PRO A 183 -5.49 8.03 -8.65
N LEU A 184 -5.70 6.88 -8.01
CA LEU A 184 -7.03 6.34 -7.71
C LEU A 184 -7.58 6.90 -6.39
N LEU A 185 -6.71 7.01 -5.39
CA LEU A 185 -7.09 7.44 -4.05
C LEU A 185 -5.95 8.20 -3.39
N ILE A 186 -6.31 8.98 -2.38
CA ILE A 186 -5.41 9.65 -1.46
C ILE A 186 -5.20 8.73 -0.24
N ALA A 187 -3.95 8.44 0.06
CA ALA A 187 -3.51 7.48 1.05
C ALA A 187 -2.75 8.13 2.21
N PRO A 188 -3.16 7.92 3.48
CA PRO A 188 -2.28 8.17 4.61
C PRO A 188 -1.25 7.03 4.77
N VAL A 189 -0.08 7.38 5.29
CA VAL A 189 0.78 6.42 5.99
C VAL A 189 0.75 6.76 7.47
N THR A 190 0.29 5.83 8.29
CA THR A 190 0.09 6.05 9.71
C THR A 190 1.34 5.67 10.50
N ILE A 191 1.57 6.34 11.63
CA ILE A 191 2.53 5.87 12.64
C ILE A 191 1.76 5.00 13.64
N ALA A 192 2.00 3.70 13.60
CA ALA A 192 1.27 2.70 14.36
C ALA A 192 2.09 2.18 15.55
N TYR A 193 1.42 1.91 16.66
CA TYR A 193 2.01 1.29 17.85
C TYR A 193 0.97 0.41 18.56
N ASP A 194 1.46 -0.57 19.32
CA ASP A 194 0.62 -1.34 20.24
C ASP A 194 0.38 -0.54 21.53
N PRO A 195 -0.86 -0.34 21.99
CA PRO A 195 -1.13 0.38 23.23
C PRO A 195 -0.60 -0.30 24.48
N VAL A 196 -0.46 -1.63 24.49
CA VAL A 196 0.07 -2.43 25.59
C VAL A 196 1.60 -2.47 25.47
N TYR A 197 2.30 -2.16 26.57
CA TYR A 197 3.77 -2.20 26.59
C TYR A 197 4.37 -3.24 27.52
N LYS A 198 3.56 -3.81 28.42
CA LYS A 198 4.00 -4.82 29.38
C LYS A 198 2.86 -5.76 29.72
N LYS A 199 3.19 -7.04 29.88
CA LYS A 199 2.29 -8.08 30.39
C LYS A 199 2.94 -8.80 31.57
N VAL A 200 2.17 -9.07 32.62
CA VAL A 200 2.63 -9.75 33.84
C VAL A 200 1.68 -10.90 34.18
N ARG A 201 2.23 -12.07 34.50
CA ARG A 201 1.43 -13.21 34.98
C ARG A 201 1.16 -13.08 36.47
N ASN A 202 -0.12 -13.14 36.85
CA ASN A 202 -0.57 -13.09 38.23
C ASN A 202 -0.44 -14.45 38.94
N GLY A 203 -0.59 -14.45 40.26
CA GLY A 203 -0.54 -15.66 41.08
C GLY A 203 -1.60 -16.71 40.73
N ASP A 204 -2.74 -16.26 40.20
CA ASP A 204 -3.86 -17.10 39.74
C ASP A 204 -3.73 -17.55 38.27
N GLY A 205 -2.63 -17.21 37.60
CA GLY A 205 -2.36 -17.56 36.21
C GLY A 205 -2.94 -16.58 35.18
N THR A 206 -3.76 -15.61 35.57
CA THR A 206 -4.25 -14.54 34.68
C THR A 206 -3.12 -13.61 34.25
N ILE A 207 -3.33 -12.84 33.18
CA ILE A 207 -2.35 -11.87 32.67
C ILE A 207 -2.89 -10.46 32.87
N THR A 208 -2.13 -9.63 33.57
CA THR A 208 -2.36 -8.18 33.63
C THR A 208 -1.57 -7.50 32.52
N GLU A 209 -2.28 -6.73 31.69
CA GLU A 209 -1.71 -5.88 30.66
C GLU A 209 -1.59 -4.44 31.16
N TYR A 210 -0.50 -3.77 30.80
CA TYR A 210 -0.24 -2.37 31.12
C TYR A 210 -0.10 -1.59 29.83
N SER A 211 -0.83 -0.48 29.75
CA SER A 211 -0.96 0.29 28.51
C SER A 211 -0.39 1.69 28.65
N PHE A 212 0.06 2.27 27.54
CA PHE A 212 0.62 3.61 27.54
C PHE A 212 -0.40 4.62 28.07
N ALA A 213 0.00 5.41 29.07
CA ALA A 213 -0.82 6.46 29.64
C ALA A 213 -0.82 7.68 28.72
N LEU A 214 -1.83 7.81 27.86
CA LEU A 214 -1.92 8.89 26.89
C LEU A 214 -2.65 10.10 27.48
N ARG A 215 -1.93 11.23 27.63
CA ARG A 215 -2.52 12.51 28.06
C ARG A 215 -3.61 13.02 27.11
N TYR A 216 -3.45 12.76 25.83
CA TYR A 216 -4.31 13.26 24.75
C TYR A 216 -5.08 12.13 24.08
N ALA A 217 -5.47 11.12 24.85
CA ALA A 217 -6.27 10.01 24.35
C ALA A 217 -7.51 10.52 23.59
N ARG A 218 -7.74 9.97 22.40
CA ARG A 218 -8.94 10.26 21.61
C ARG A 218 -10.15 9.55 22.20
N ALA A 219 -11.33 10.18 22.10
CA ALA A 219 -12.57 9.67 22.67
C ALA A 219 -13.03 8.32 22.05
N ASP A 220 -12.62 8.04 20.81
CA ASP A 220 -12.88 6.81 20.08
C ASP A 220 -11.86 5.69 20.38
N GLY A 221 -10.92 5.90 21.32
CA GLY A 221 -9.91 4.93 21.70
C GLY A 221 -8.81 4.68 20.66
N SER A 222 -8.73 5.52 19.62
CA SER A 222 -7.83 5.29 18.48
C SER A 222 -6.37 5.68 18.69
N GLY A 223 -6.00 6.09 19.91
CA GLY A 223 -4.66 6.53 20.28
C GLY A 223 -4.65 7.98 20.76
N GLY A 224 -3.65 8.75 20.32
CA GLY A 224 -3.43 10.13 20.79
C GLY A 224 -2.04 10.39 21.35
N LEU A 225 -1.09 9.48 21.13
CA LEU A 225 0.34 9.76 21.29
C LEU A 225 0.71 10.95 20.41
N ARG A 226 1.26 12.01 20.99
CA ARG A 226 1.70 13.19 20.25
C ARG A 226 3.17 13.08 19.86
N LEU A 227 3.42 13.25 18.57
CA LEU A 227 4.76 13.38 18.01
C LEU A 227 4.83 14.66 17.16
N ASP A 228 5.76 15.54 17.49
CA ASP A 228 6.12 16.61 16.57
C ASP A 228 7.17 16.13 15.57
N GLN A 229 7.54 17.01 14.64
CA GLN A 229 8.52 16.73 13.60
C GLN A 229 9.86 16.24 14.19
N ASN A 230 10.34 16.88 15.27
CA ASN A 230 11.58 16.46 15.93
C ASN A 230 11.43 15.09 16.61
N GLY A 231 10.30 14.81 17.25
CA GLY A 231 10.01 13.51 17.87
C GLY A 231 9.94 12.38 16.84
N VAL A 232 9.27 12.61 15.71
CA VAL A 232 9.26 11.67 14.58
C VAL A 232 10.68 11.46 14.07
N CYS A 233 11.41 12.52 13.73
CA CYS A 233 12.77 12.41 13.21
C CYS A 233 13.72 11.70 14.19
N ALA A 234 13.60 11.98 15.49
CA ALA A 234 14.44 11.35 16.50
C ALA A 234 14.12 9.87 16.70
N ILE A 235 12.85 9.46 16.65
CA ILE A 235 12.49 8.04 16.66
C ILE A 235 13.07 7.36 15.42
N PHE A 236 12.71 7.85 14.22
CA PHE A 236 12.96 7.11 12.98
C PHE A 236 14.36 7.29 12.40
N ASN A 237 15.19 8.19 12.95
CA ASN A 237 16.64 8.15 12.77
C ASN A 237 17.37 7.40 13.91
N GLY A 238 16.65 6.83 14.88
CA GLY A 238 17.20 5.92 15.88
C GLY A 238 17.77 6.56 17.14
N ASP A 239 17.47 7.83 17.39
CA ASP A 239 17.99 8.60 18.53
C ASP A 239 17.09 8.51 19.77
N ILE A 240 15.81 8.18 19.61
CA ILE A 240 14.92 7.78 20.71
C ILE A 240 14.78 6.26 20.66
N THR A 241 15.36 5.58 21.65
CA THR A 241 15.39 4.10 21.73
C THR A 241 14.64 3.55 22.93
N ASN A 242 13.97 4.40 23.70
CA ASN A 242 13.19 4.01 24.88
C ASN A 242 11.95 4.89 25.03
N TRP A 243 10.81 4.30 25.39
CA TRP A 243 9.56 5.03 25.60
C TRP A 243 9.59 5.95 26.83
N GLY A 244 10.53 5.71 27.76
CA GLY A 244 10.80 6.59 28.91
C GLY A 244 11.63 7.83 28.59
N ASP A 245 12.00 8.08 27.32
CA ASP A 245 12.78 9.26 26.93
C ASP A 245 12.05 10.56 27.32
N ALA A 246 12.79 11.50 27.91
CA ALA A 246 12.25 12.77 28.40
C ALA A 246 11.59 13.60 27.29
N ARG A 247 12.06 13.50 26.04
CA ARG A 247 11.47 14.18 24.88
C ARG A 247 10.03 13.72 24.65
N LEU A 248 9.77 12.41 24.73
CA LEU A 248 8.41 11.86 24.57
C LEU A 248 7.49 12.33 25.69
N LYS A 249 7.98 12.37 26.93
CA LYS A 249 7.24 12.95 28.06
C LYS A 249 6.87 14.42 27.81
N THR A 250 7.80 15.23 27.33
CA THR A 250 7.55 16.66 27.02
C THR A 250 6.50 16.83 25.92
N LEU A 251 6.60 16.08 24.82
CA LEU A 251 5.63 16.13 23.71
C LEU A 251 4.21 15.75 24.16
N ASN A 252 4.11 14.91 25.19
CA ASN A 252 2.85 14.43 25.74
C ASN A 252 2.44 15.22 27.01
N GLY A 253 2.79 16.50 27.09
CA GLY A 253 2.32 17.42 28.13
C GLY A 253 3.02 17.25 29.48
N ASN A 254 4.30 16.88 29.45
CA ASN A 254 5.09 16.47 30.62
C ASN A 254 4.48 15.27 31.38
N HIS A 255 3.60 14.52 30.73
CA HIS A 255 2.96 13.33 31.27
C HIS A 255 3.80 12.09 30.96
N THR A 256 4.04 11.25 31.96
CA THR A 256 4.71 9.96 31.74
C THR A 256 3.83 9.05 30.90
N LEU A 257 4.42 8.32 29.94
CA LEU A 257 3.69 7.29 29.19
C LEU A 257 3.53 5.98 29.98
N ARG A 258 4.15 5.86 31.16
CA ARG A 258 3.96 4.73 32.06
C ARG A 258 2.51 4.68 32.55
N ASP A 259 1.88 3.51 32.43
CA ASP A 259 0.61 3.18 33.09
C ASP A 259 0.64 3.59 34.57
N ALA A 260 -0.44 4.21 35.06
CA ALA A 260 -0.53 4.69 36.42
C ALA A 260 -0.48 3.57 37.47
N THR A 261 -0.89 2.36 37.08
CA THR A 261 -0.87 1.15 37.93
C THR A 261 0.45 0.38 37.85
N ASP A 262 1.36 0.76 36.95
CA ASP A 262 2.69 0.17 36.89
C ASP A 262 3.60 0.77 37.96
N THR A 263 3.86 0.00 39.01
CA THR A 263 4.76 0.36 40.12
C THR A 263 6.24 0.15 39.79
N GLY A 264 6.56 -0.52 38.68
CA GLY A 264 7.94 -0.80 38.25
C GLY A 264 8.63 0.36 37.54
N ALA A 265 9.93 0.19 37.26
CA ALA A 265 10.70 1.13 36.46
C ALA A 265 10.21 1.16 35.00
N PHE A 266 9.95 2.35 34.46
CA PHE A 266 9.52 2.53 33.06
C PHE A 266 10.71 2.45 32.10
N THR A 267 11.11 1.22 31.79
CA THR A 267 12.22 0.90 30.89
C THR A 267 11.68 -0.01 29.78
N VAL A 268 11.01 0.61 28.82
CA VAL A 268 10.40 -0.08 27.67
C VAL A 268 11.21 0.29 26.42
N PRO A 269 11.92 -0.67 25.81
CA PRO A 269 12.61 -0.43 24.54
C PRO A 269 11.65 0.09 23.49
N LEU A 270 12.06 1.12 22.75
CA LEU A 270 11.36 1.58 21.56
C LEU A 270 11.99 0.87 20.35
N GLN A 271 11.18 0.05 19.69
CA GLN A 271 11.62 -0.81 18.59
C GLN A 271 10.89 -0.40 17.32
N ILE A 272 11.64 -0.15 16.25
CA ILE A 272 11.08 0.43 15.04
C ILE A 272 10.82 -0.70 14.04
N VAL A 273 9.65 -0.68 13.40
CA VAL A 273 9.25 -1.69 12.40
C VAL A 273 9.03 -1.03 11.05
N GLY A 274 9.47 -1.69 9.99
CA GLY A 274 9.38 -1.18 8.63
C GLY A 274 9.29 -2.27 7.58
N ARG A 275 9.18 -1.88 6.31
CA ARG A 275 8.94 -2.80 5.20
C ARG A 275 10.24 -3.37 4.65
N GLU A 276 10.25 -4.67 4.41
CA GLU A 276 11.34 -5.39 3.74
C GLU A 276 11.30 -5.21 2.22
N ASP A 277 10.11 -5.27 1.62
CA ASP A 277 9.88 -5.27 0.18
C ASP A 277 9.98 -3.87 -0.46
N SER A 278 10.04 -3.82 -1.81
CA SER A 278 9.97 -2.56 -2.56
C SER A 278 8.53 -2.02 -2.49
N SER A 279 8.30 -1.12 -1.55
CA SER A 279 6.99 -0.71 -1.07
C SER A 279 6.68 0.75 -1.36
N GLY A 280 5.50 1.01 -1.91
CA GLY A 280 4.98 2.36 -2.05
C GLY A 280 4.69 3.04 -0.71
N THR A 281 4.26 2.29 0.31
CA THR A 281 4.13 2.81 1.69
C THR A 281 5.49 3.35 2.19
N THR A 282 6.59 2.65 1.90
CA THR A 282 7.95 3.11 2.20
C THR A 282 8.34 4.32 1.37
N SER A 283 7.94 4.38 0.10
CA SER A 283 8.15 5.55 -0.77
C SER A 283 7.51 6.82 -0.18
N LEU A 284 6.24 6.73 0.25
CA LEU A 284 5.53 7.84 0.92
C LEU A 284 6.15 8.19 2.27
N TRP A 285 6.52 7.18 3.05
CA TRP A 285 7.14 7.33 4.38
C TRP A 285 8.50 8.04 4.30
N THR A 286 9.41 7.55 3.47
CA THR A 286 10.75 8.12 3.28
C THR A 286 10.69 9.48 2.61
N ARG A 287 9.73 9.73 1.71
CA ARG A 287 9.45 11.06 1.16
C ARG A 287 9.13 12.08 2.25
N PHE A 288 8.23 11.71 3.15
CA PHE A 288 7.88 12.55 4.29
C PHE A 288 9.09 12.78 5.20
N LEU A 289 9.83 11.73 5.60
CA LEU A 289 11.01 11.88 6.45
C LEU A 289 12.12 12.70 5.78
N ALA A 290 12.33 12.56 4.47
CA ALA A 290 13.33 13.35 3.76
C ALA A 290 13.01 14.86 3.76
N ASN A 291 11.72 15.23 3.74
CA ASN A 291 11.29 16.62 3.88
C ASN A 291 11.29 17.06 5.35
N ALA A 292 10.56 16.33 6.19
CA ALA A 292 10.33 16.66 7.58
C ALA A 292 11.62 16.61 8.42
N CYS A 293 12.60 15.79 8.05
CA CYS A 293 13.87 15.69 8.76
C CYS A 293 15.01 16.40 8.02
N ALA A 294 14.73 17.27 7.06
CA ALA A 294 15.77 17.96 6.27
C ALA A 294 16.77 18.74 7.14
N SER A 295 16.31 19.35 8.24
CA SER A 295 17.16 20.06 9.21
C SER A 295 17.60 19.21 10.39
N TYR A 296 17.25 17.92 10.43
CA TYR A 296 17.62 17.01 11.49
C TYR A 296 19.04 16.48 11.28
N SER A 297 19.91 16.64 12.28
CA SER A 297 21.29 16.16 12.20
C SER A 297 21.34 14.64 12.07
N GLY A 298 22.06 14.12 11.08
CA GLY A 298 22.17 12.67 10.85
C GLY A 298 20.94 12.04 10.20
N ASN A 299 20.11 12.84 9.52
CA ASN A 299 18.96 12.34 8.75
C ASN A 299 19.39 11.27 7.72
N ALA A 300 18.86 10.06 7.86
CA ALA A 300 19.12 8.92 6.98
C ALA A 300 18.37 9.00 5.64
N TYR A 301 17.40 9.91 5.50
CA TYR A 301 16.47 9.98 4.39
C TYR A 301 16.81 11.17 3.48
N ALA A 302 17.46 10.89 2.35
CA ALA A 302 17.88 11.94 1.42
C ALA A 302 16.75 12.41 0.49
N ASP A 303 15.92 11.46 0.05
CA ASP A 303 14.72 11.65 -0.76
C ASP A 303 13.77 10.44 -0.60
N SER A 304 12.68 10.39 -1.36
CA SER A 304 11.80 9.23 -1.45
C SER A 304 12.53 7.99 -1.98
N SER A 305 12.23 6.85 -1.38
CA SER A 305 12.74 5.53 -1.79
C SER A 305 11.69 4.48 -1.48
N SER A 306 11.45 3.54 -2.39
CA SER A 306 10.56 2.40 -2.13
C SER A 306 11.16 1.38 -1.15
N ARG A 307 12.40 1.57 -0.72
CA ARG A 307 13.12 0.70 0.23
C ARG A 307 13.77 1.51 1.33
N LEU A 308 13.81 0.96 2.54
CA LEU A 308 14.46 1.60 3.68
C LEU A 308 15.98 1.71 3.48
N PRO A 309 16.62 2.76 4.04
CA PRO A 309 18.06 2.97 3.93
C PRO A 309 18.84 1.88 4.68
N GLY A 310 19.68 1.11 3.99
CA GLY A 310 20.46 0.01 4.55
C GLY A 310 20.82 -1.08 3.55
N VAL A 311 21.48 -2.13 4.05
CA VAL A 311 21.92 -3.28 3.23
C VAL A 311 21.36 -4.58 3.79
N TYR A 312 20.40 -5.18 3.10
CA TYR A 312 19.71 -6.38 3.59
C TYR A 312 19.34 -7.37 2.49
N VAL A 313 19.16 -8.63 2.86
CA VAL A 313 18.59 -9.65 1.96
C VAL A 313 17.08 -9.62 2.14
N ASP A 314 16.33 -9.49 1.04
CA ASP A 314 14.87 -9.50 1.07
C ASP A 314 14.27 -10.91 0.99
N SER A 315 12.94 -10.99 1.00
CA SER A 315 12.19 -12.25 1.00
C SER A 315 12.41 -13.10 -0.26
N THR A 316 12.97 -12.51 -1.33
CA THR A 316 13.34 -13.21 -2.56
C THR A 316 14.77 -13.76 -2.55
N GLY A 317 15.54 -13.48 -1.49
CA GLY A 317 16.96 -13.83 -1.39
C GLY A 317 17.88 -12.83 -2.08
N ALA A 318 17.36 -11.72 -2.62
CA ALA A 318 18.16 -10.71 -3.28
C ALA A 318 18.79 -9.74 -2.26
N THR A 319 20.09 -9.49 -2.40
CA THR A 319 20.77 -8.43 -1.65
C THR A 319 20.31 -7.06 -2.15
N ARG A 320 19.83 -6.23 -1.23
CA ARG A 320 19.39 -4.86 -1.47
C ARG A 320 20.37 -3.91 -0.83
N ASN A 321 20.79 -2.92 -1.59
CA ASN A 321 21.64 -1.83 -1.12
C ASN A 321 20.97 -0.52 -1.53
N THR A 322 20.53 0.26 -0.54
CA THR A 322 19.91 1.56 -0.76
C THR A 322 20.88 2.65 -0.33
N ALA A 323 21.17 3.57 -1.25
CA ALA A 323 22.07 4.68 -0.99
C ALA A 323 21.51 5.55 0.16
N SER A 324 22.29 5.73 1.22
CA SER A 324 21.89 6.53 2.36
C SER A 324 23.10 7.01 3.17
N PRO A 325 23.00 8.18 3.84
CA PRO A 325 23.98 8.60 4.85
C PRO A 325 24.12 7.65 6.03
N LYS A 326 23.10 6.82 6.33
CA LYS A 326 23.05 5.97 7.53
C LYS A 326 22.27 4.69 7.26
N ASP A 327 22.87 3.55 7.59
CA ASP A 327 22.17 2.27 7.59
C ASP A 327 21.20 2.18 8.79
N MET A 328 19.92 2.12 8.47
CA MET A 328 18.83 2.05 9.45
C MET A 328 18.24 0.66 9.60
N VAL A 329 18.74 -0.34 8.87
CA VAL A 329 18.18 -1.69 8.94
C VAL A 329 18.94 -2.52 9.98
N GLY A 330 18.18 -3.17 10.87
CA GLY A 330 18.73 -3.97 11.98
C GLY A 330 18.53 -5.46 11.77
N ALA A 331 17.28 -5.89 11.61
CA ALA A 331 16.94 -7.31 11.54
C ALA A 331 15.78 -7.53 10.56
N VAL A 332 15.56 -8.78 10.12
CA VAL A 332 14.44 -9.14 9.24
C VAL A 332 13.59 -10.21 9.90
N TRP A 333 12.33 -9.92 10.14
CA TRP A 333 11.36 -10.87 10.67
C TRP A 333 10.67 -11.65 9.54
N ASN A 334 10.41 -12.93 9.78
CA ASN A 334 9.65 -13.77 8.85
C ASN A 334 8.20 -13.85 9.33
N LYS A 335 7.29 -13.38 8.49
CA LYS A 335 5.86 -13.32 8.83
C LYS A 335 5.21 -14.69 9.06
N SER A 336 5.81 -15.77 8.55
CA SER A 336 5.33 -17.14 8.78
C SER A 336 5.63 -17.69 10.18
N THR A 337 6.44 -17.00 10.98
CA THR A 337 6.81 -17.45 12.33
C THR A 337 5.98 -16.77 13.42
N SER A 338 6.22 -17.16 14.68
CA SER A 338 5.67 -16.48 15.84
C SER A 338 6.03 -15.00 15.84
N ASN A 339 5.17 -14.20 16.46
CA ASN A 339 5.29 -12.74 16.50
C ASN A 339 6.33 -12.21 17.52
N PHE A 340 7.16 -13.13 18.04
CA PHE A 340 8.20 -12.88 19.01
C PHE A 340 9.44 -13.69 18.59
N GLY A 341 10.60 -13.03 18.63
CA GLY A 341 11.85 -13.53 18.03
C GLY A 341 12.03 -13.09 16.57
N VAL A 342 13.26 -12.76 16.17
CA VAL A 342 13.62 -12.50 14.77
C VAL A 342 14.03 -13.83 14.14
N SER A 343 13.52 -14.14 12.95
CA SER A 343 13.55 -15.52 12.42
C SER A 343 14.52 -15.75 11.26
N ARG A 344 15.22 -14.74 10.75
CA ARG A 344 16.04 -14.89 9.53
C ARG A 344 17.52 -14.59 9.75
N THR A 345 18.32 -15.64 9.62
CA THR A 345 19.80 -15.74 9.65
C THR A 345 20.51 -15.03 8.48
N PHE A 346 19.81 -14.15 7.74
CA PHE A 346 20.27 -13.62 6.45
C PHE A 346 20.91 -12.23 6.54
N TYR A 347 20.99 -11.67 7.76
CA TYR A 347 21.85 -10.54 8.05
C TYR A 347 23.22 -11.02 8.51
N ALA A 348 24.27 -10.28 8.16
CA ALA A 348 25.63 -10.48 8.64
C ALA A 348 25.75 -10.26 10.17
N GLY A 349 25.19 -11.17 10.98
CA GLY A 349 25.57 -11.38 12.37
C GLY A 349 24.62 -10.89 13.48
N ASN A 350 23.33 -10.66 13.26
CA ASN A 350 22.42 -10.38 14.40
C ASN A 350 20.97 -10.87 14.21
N ASP A 351 20.60 -11.93 14.93
CA ASP A 351 19.23 -12.52 14.97
C ASP A 351 18.34 -11.86 16.05
N ALA A 352 18.59 -10.58 16.36
CA ALA A 352 17.92 -9.84 17.41
C ALA A 352 17.47 -8.46 16.96
N GLU A 353 16.38 -7.96 17.56
CA GLU A 353 15.95 -6.57 17.37
C GLU A 353 17.05 -5.62 17.84
N VAL A 354 17.44 -4.68 16.97
CA VAL A 354 18.47 -3.69 17.27
C VAL A 354 17.79 -2.35 17.53
N VAL A 355 17.93 -1.83 18.75
CA VAL A 355 17.36 -0.53 19.11
C VAL A 355 17.90 0.58 18.22
N GLY A 356 17.03 1.51 17.84
CA GLY A 356 17.37 2.60 16.92
C GLY A 356 17.51 2.18 15.45
N LYS A 357 17.25 0.91 15.12
CA LYS A 357 17.15 0.41 13.75
C LYS A 357 15.79 -0.23 13.50
N TYR A 358 15.44 -0.38 12.23
CA TYR A 358 14.25 -1.07 11.79
C TYR A 358 14.41 -2.58 11.85
N THR A 359 13.44 -3.25 12.44
CA THR A 359 13.13 -4.63 12.09
C THR A 359 12.21 -4.64 10.87
N LEU A 360 12.62 -5.34 9.81
CA LEU A 360 11.88 -5.39 8.56
C LEU A 360 10.89 -6.55 8.53
N ALA A 361 9.70 -6.29 8.01
CA ALA A 361 8.67 -7.28 7.75
C ALA A 361 8.14 -7.12 6.31
N ASN A 362 7.77 -8.24 5.68
CA ASN A 362 7.19 -8.22 4.34
C ASN A 362 5.70 -7.83 4.37
N GLY A 363 5.30 -6.83 3.56
CA GLY A 363 3.91 -6.39 3.44
C GLY A 363 3.41 -5.47 4.59
N ASN A 364 2.32 -4.74 4.35
CA ASN A 364 1.70 -3.89 5.38
C ASN A 364 1.17 -4.71 6.56
N ASP A 365 0.54 -5.84 6.28
CA ASP A 365 0.06 -6.76 7.30
C ASP A 365 1.20 -7.47 8.04
N GLY A 366 2.35 -7.68 7.41
CA GLY A 366 3.55 -8.14 8.11
C GLY A 366 4.06 -7.12 9.11
N VAL A 367 4.12 -5.84 8.72
CA VAL A 367 4.51 -4.76 9.65
C VAL A 367 3.50 -4.64 10.78
N ALA A 368 2.20 -4.59 10.47
CA ALA A 368 1.14 -4.52 11.48
C ALA A 368 1.19 -5.71 12.45
N LYS A 369 1.30 -6.93 11.90
CA LYS A 369 1.47 -8.15 12.69
C LYS A 369 2.71 -8.02 13.58
N TYR A 370 3.87 -7.61 13.08
CA TYR A 370 5.05 -7.52 13.94
C TYR A 370 4.94 -6.46 15.05
N ILE A 371 4.21 -5.36 14.82
CA ILE A 371 3.98 -4.35 15.87
C ILE A 371 3.14 -4.92 17.02
N ASP A 372 2.13 -5.74 16.71
CA ASP A 372 1.21 -6.36 17.68
C ASP A 372 1.93 -7.14 18.79
N PHE A 373 1.53 -6.92 20.03
CA PHE A 373 2.09 -7.54 21.22
C PHE A 373 1.35 -8.81 21.61
N THR A 374 1.65 -9.90 20.91
CA THR A 374 1.00 -11.20 21.17
C THR A 374 1.77 -12.10 22.15
N GLN A 375 3.00 -11.76 22.52
CA GLN A 375 3.80 -12.59 23.42
C GLN A 375 3.21 -12.59 24.84
N ASN A 376 3.01 -13.80 25.39
CA ASN A 376 2.63 -13.97 26.79
C ASN A 376 3.86 -14.04 27.71
N PRO A 377 3.76 -13.55 28.95
CA PRO A 377 4.79 -13.77 29.96
C PRO A 377 4.94 -15.27 30.27
N GLY A 378 6.12 -15.63 30.77
CA GLY A 378 6.43 -17.01 31.22
C GLY A 378 5.41 -17.57 32.21
N ASN A 379 5.40 -18.89 32.38
CA ASN A 379 4.32 -19.60 33.10
C ASN A 379 4.32 -19.39 34.63
N SER A 380 5.38 -18.82 35.21
CA SER A 380 5.46 -18.57 36.65
C SER A 380 4.80 -17.25 37.03
N ALA A 381 4.16 -17.19 38.19
CA ALA A 381 3.64 -15.95 38.77
C ALA A 381 4.77 -14.90 38.90
N GLY A 382 4.47 -13.65 38.54
CA GLY A 382 5.45 -12.56 38.47
C GLY A 382 6.30 -12.53 37.19
N SER A 383 6.23 -13.55 36.33
CA SER A 383 6.86 -13.49 35.00
C SER A 383 6.32 -12.30 34.23
N LEU A 384 7.21 -11.58 33.56
CA LEU A 384 6.84 -10.41 32.77
C LEU A 384 7.49 -10.43 31.39
N VAL A 385 6.85 -9.74 30.45
CA VAL A 385 7.38 -9.43 29.14
C VAL A 385 7.08 -7.97 28.82
N ARG A 386 7.99 -7.31 28.10
CA ARG A 386 7.84 -5.93 27.63
C ARG A 386 8.09 -5.88 26.13
N GLN A 387 7.28 -5.09 25.44
CA GLN A 387 7.41 -4.82 24.02
C GLN A 387 6.97 -3.37 23.78
N GLY A 388 7.68 -2.64 22.93
CA GLY A 388 7.35 -1.25 22.65
C GLY A 388 7.59 -0.95 21.18
N ARG A 389 6.88 -1.67 20.30
CA ARG A 389 7.05 -1.55 18.85
C ARG A 389 6.26 -0.37 18.29
N ILE A 390 6.88 0.33 17.37
CA ILE A 390 6.29 1.43 16.58
C ILE A 390 6.73 1.27 15.13
N GLY A 391 5.86 1.56 14.18
CA GLY A 391 6.21 1.46 12.76
C GLY A 391 5.28 2.28 11.88
N TYR A 392 5.39 2.06 10.58
CA TYR A 392 4.55 2.75 9.60
C TYR A 392 3.76 1.75 8.75
N VAL A 393 2.45 1.98 8.62
CA VAL A 393 1.51 1.11 7.88
C VAL A 393 0.40 1.94 7.23
N GLY A 394 -0.28 1.34 6.24
CA GLY A 394 -1.58 1.85 5.76
C GLY A 394 -2.65 1.89 6.88
N PRO A 395 -3.78 2.56 6.66
CA PRO A 395 -4.85 2.69 7.65
C PRO A 395 -5.59 1.36 7.96
N ASP A 396 -5.39 0.34 7.12
CA ASP A 396 -6.15 -0.92 7.05
C ASP A 396 -6.05 -1.83 8.29
N TYR A 397 -5.11 -1.52 9.19
CA TYR A 397 -4.78 -2.35 10.35
C TYR A 397 -4.78 -1.57 11.66
N VAL A 398 -5.22 -0.32 11.64
CA VAL A 398 -5.01 0.62 12.74
C VAL A 398 -6.22 1.50 12.97
N LEU A 399 -6.48 1.86 14.21
CA LEU A 399 -7.45 2.91 14.51
C LEU A 399 -6.85 4.29 14.16
N PRO A 400 -7.63 5.24 13.61
CA PRO A 400 -9.08 5.19 13.41
C PRO A 400 -9.50 4.60 12.06
N GLY A 401 -8.55 4.24 11.17
CA GLY A 401 -8.83 3.79 9.80
C GLY A 401 -9.78 2.58 9.73
N VAL A 402 -9.71 1.71 10.73
CA VAL A 402 -10.58 0.52 10.84
C VAL A 402 -11.81 0.69 11.75
N LEU A 403 -12.12 1.90 12.23
CA LEU A 403 -13.30 2.12 13.07
C LEU A 403 -14.60 1.69 12.35
N TYR A 404 -14.70 1.99 11.06
CA TYR A 404 -15.90 1.67 10.27
C TYR A 404 -15.90 0.23 9.75
N THR A 405 -14.72 -0.33 9.47
CA THR A 405 -14.58 -1.74 9.04
C THR A 405 -14.63 -2.72 10.21
N GLN A 406 -14.55 -2.22 11.45
CA GLN A 406 -14.54 -3.00 12.70
C GLN A 406 -13.48 -4.11 12.74
N SER A 407 -12.38 -3.94 12.01
CA SER A 407 -11.39 -4.98 11.75
C SER A 407 -10.00 -4.65 12.33
N ASN A 408 -9.94 -4.13 13.57
CA ASN A 408 -8.64 -3.88 14.24
C ASN A 408 -7.99 -5.18 14.73
N ASN A 409 -7.63 -6.06 13.80
CA ASN A 409 -7.18 -7.43 14.08
C ASN A 409 -5.84 -7.50 14.82
N TYR A 410 -5.10 -6.40 14.87
CA TYR A 410 -3.79 -6.28 15.52
C TYR A 410 -3.81 -5.33 16.73
N ASN A 411 -5.00 -4.85 17.13
CA ASN A 411 -5.20 -3.94 18.26
C ASN A 411 -4.33 -2.66 18.21
N LEU A 412 -4.01 -2.17 17.01
CA LEU A 412 -3.08 -1.06 16.84
C LEU A 412 -3.76 0.30 16.93
N GLN A 413 -3.02 1.27 17.46
CA GLN A 413 -3.40 2.67 17.54
C GLN A 413 -2.44 3.55 16.73
N THR A 414 -2.85 4.79 16.48
CA THR A 414 -2.02 5.76 15.73
C THR A 414 -1.59 6.96 16.56
N ALA A 415 -0.39 7.44 16.25
CA ALA A 415 0.11 8.71 16.76
C ALA A 415 -0.49 9.90 15.98
N ASP A 416 -0.72 10.99 16.70
CA ASP A 416 -1.02 12.30 16.14
C ASP A 416 0.29 13.00 15.80
N VAL A 417 0.42 13.43 14.55
CA VAL A 417 1.64 14.09 14.06
C VAL A 417 1.41 15.59 13.96
N ARG A 418 2.32 16.39 14.51
CA ARG A 418 2.29 17.84 14.34
C ARG A 418 2.65 18.19 12.90
N ASN A 419 1.71 18.78 12.17
CA ASN A 419 1.94 19.26 10.82
C ASN A 419 2.78 20.54 10.78
N ALA A 420 3.20 20.95 9.58
CA ALA A 420 4.01 22.15 9.38
C ALA A 420 3.31 23.45 9.84
N ALA A 421 1.98 23.47 9.90
CA ALA A 421 1.19 24.56 10.48
C ALA A 421 1.11 24.52 12.02
N GLY A 422 1.81 23.59 12.67
CA GLY A 422 1.93 23.50 14.11
C GLY A 422 0.78 22.79 14.82
N SER A 423 -0.15 22.17 14.09
CA SER A 423 -1.30 21.45 14.66
C SER A 423 -1.08 19.94 14.66
N TYR A 424 -1.41 19.27 15.77
CA TYR A 424 -1.44 17.81 15.83
C TYR A 424 -2.66 17.27 15.05
N ARG A 425 -2.40 16.31 14.16
CA ARG A 425 -3.41 15.67 13.33
C ARG A 425 -3.29 14.15 13.42
N ALA A 426 -4.41 13.52 13.75
CA ALA A 426 -4.61 12.09 13.55
C ALA A 426 -4.77 11.78 12.06
N PRO A 427 -4.42 10.57 11.58
CA PRO A 427 -4.63 10.15 10.19
C PRO A 427 -6.11 9.81 9.91
N THR A 428 -7.00 10.80 9.98
CA THR A 428 -8.42 10.63 9.65
C THR A 428 -8.68 10.92 8.19
N ALA A 429 -9.72 10.32 7.61
CA ALA A 429 -10.19 10.58 6.25
C ALA A 429 -10.31 12.10 5.96
N THR A 430 -10.86 12.88 6.89
CA THR A 430 -10.96 14.34 6.77
C THR A 430 -9.61 15.04 6.69
N SER A 431 -8.66 14.69 7.57
CA SER A 431 -7.33 15.29 7.59
C SER A 431 -6.48 14.90 6.37
N VAL A 432 -6.71 13.71 5.83
CA VAL A 432 -6.09 13.21 4.59
C VAL A 432 -6.63 13.97 3.39
N ARG A 433 -7.95 14.20 3.32
CA ARG A 433 -8.56 15.05 2.27
C ARG A 433 -7.96 16.45 2.28
N ALA A 434 -7.85 17.05 3.47
CA ALA A 434 -7.28 18.38 3.65
C ALA A 434 -5.79 18.45 3.25
N ALA A 435 -5.07 17.33 3.28
CA ALA A 435 -3.65 17.26 2.93
C ALA A 435 -3.39 17.30 1.43
N TYR A 436 -4.31 16.79 0.61
CA TYR A 436 -4.21 16.88 -0.85
C TYR A 436 -4.44 18.31 -1.36
N GLY A 437 -5.19 19.11 -0.60
CA GLY A 437 -5.31 20.56 -0.82
C GLY A 437 -5.89 20.92 -2.19
N ALA A 438 -5.30 21.92 -2.83
CA ALA A 438 -5.72 22.46 -4.14
C ALA A 438 -4.86 21.93 -5.30
N VAL A 439 -4.23 20.76 -5.16
CA VAL A 439 -3.46 20.13 -6.24
C VAL A 439 -4.41 19.85 -7.43
N LEU A 440 -4.14 20.47 -8.57
CA LEU A 440 -4.93 20.34 -9.79
C LEU A 440 -4.39 19.22 -10.69
N PRO A 441 -5.25 18.55 -11.48
CA PRO A 441 -4.80 17.68 -12.55
C PRO A 441 -4.07 18.49 -13.64
N PRO A 442 -3.17 17.87 -14.42
CA PRO A 442 -2.49 18.54 -15.52
C PRO A 442 -3.50 19.12 -16.53
N GLU A 443 -3.14 20.27 -17.12
CA GLU A 443 -3.96 21.03 -18.07
C GLU A 443 -5.44 21.12 -17.68
N SER A 444 -5.70 21.53 -16.43
CA SER A 444 -7.06 21.57 -15.90
C SER A 444 -7.35 22.83 -15.09
N ASP A 445 -8.58 23.32 -15.21
CA ASP A 445 -9.12 24.28 -14.25
C ASP A 445 -9.50 23.60 -12.91
N ALA A 446 -9.97 24.40 -11.95
CA ALA A 446 -10.41 23.90 -10.64
C ALA A 446 -11.61 22.94 -10.70
N SER A 447 -12.32 22.87 -11.83
CA SER A 447 -13.43 21.92 -12.06
C SER A 447 -12.97 20.65 -12.77
N GLY A 448 -11.71 20.57 -13.20
CA GLY A 448 -11.17 19.45 -13.97
C GLY A 448 -11.42 19.56 -15.48
N ASN A 449 -11.96 20.69 -15.96
CA ASN A 449 -12.11 20.90 -17.40
C ASN A 449 -10.73 21.11 -18.02
N TYR A 450 -10.54 20.56 -19.22
CA TYR A 450 -9.29 20.74 -19.94
C TYR A 450 -9.05 22.22 -20.26
N VAL A 451 -7.84 22.70 -19.91
CA VAL A 451 -7.35 24.04 -20.25
C VAL A 451 -6.01 23.87 -20.94
N ALA A 452 -6.00 24.12 -22.24
CA ALA A 452 -4.80 23.97 -23.07
C ALA A 452 -3.64 24.79 -22.52
N ASN A 453 -2.47 24.17 -22.41
CA ASN A 453 -1.23 24.84 -22.06
C ASN A 453 -0.31 24.92 -23.29
N ALA A 454 0.04 26.13 -23.72
CA ALA A 454 0.90 26.34 -24.89
C ALA A 454 2.27 25.63 -24.75
N ALA A 455 2.80 25.52 -23.53
CA ALA A 455 4.05 24.81 -23.27
C ALA A 455 3.93 23.30 -23.56
N CYS A 456 2.77 22.70 -23.25
CA CYS A 456 2.47 21.30 -23.57
C CYS A 456 2.40 21.06 -25.08
N ALA A 457 1.81 22.00 -25.83
CA ALA A 457 1.76 21.92 -27.29
C ALA A 457 3.16 22.01 -27.94
N SER A 458 4.11 22.70 -27.30
CA SER A 458 5.50 22.78 -27.74
C SER A 458 6.39 21.61 -27.29
N GLY A 459 5.85 20.64 -26.55
CA GLY A 459 6.61 19.49 -26.04
C GLY A 459 7.52 19.81 -24.86
N ASP A 460 7.23 20.86 -24.10
CA ASP A 460 7.98 21.20 -22.89
C ASP A 460 7.74 20.15 -21.80
N VAL A 461 8.79 19.41 -21.47
CA VAL A 461 8.78 18.35 -20.44
C VAL A 461 8.78 18.89 -19.00
N SER A 462 8.91 20.21 -18.82
CA SER A 462 8.77 20.87 -17.53
C SER A 462 7.36 21.40 -17.26
N ALA A 463 6.52 21.46 -18.30
CA ALA A 463 5.12 21.83 -18.18
C ALA A 463 4.29 20.63 -17.69
N SER A 464 3.25 20.89 -16.88
CA SER A 464 2.32 19.88 -16.39
C SER A 464 1.27 19.55 -17.46
N CYS A 465 1.47 18.44 -18.17
CA CYS A 465 0.75 18.08 -19.38
C CYS A 465 -0.01 16.77 -19.26
N ARG A 466 -1.24 16.71 -19.78
CA ARG A 466 -2.03 15.46 -19.74
C ARG A 466 -1.41 14.35 -20.57
N SER A 467 -0.59 14.68 -21.57
CA SER A 467 0.15 13.72 -22.39
C SER A 467 1.33 13.04 -21.67
N GLN A 468 1.72 13.53 -20.48
CA GLN A 468 2.91 13.10 -19.75
C GLN A 468 2.52 12.28 -18.50
N PRO A 469 2.83 10.96 -18.45
CA PRO A 469 2.38 10.10 -17.34
C PRO A 469 2.87 10.52 -15.96
N GLN A 470 4.05 11.15 -15.88
CA GLN A 470 4.61 11.62 -14.61
C GLN A 470 3.86 12.83 -14.02
N ASP A 471 3.15 13.62 -14.83
CA ASP A 471 2.45 14.84 -14.38
C ASP A 471 1.09 14.55 -13.75
N TRP A 472 0.57 13.35 -13.98
CA TRP A 472 -0.68 12.90 -13.37
C TRP A 472 -0.55 12.54 -11.90
N VAL A 473 0.66 12.40 -11.36
CA VAL A 473 0.87 12.03 -9.96
C VAL A 473 1.88 12.95 -9.31
N GLN A 474 1.72 13.15 -8.01
CA GLN A 474 2.69 13.92 -7.25
C GLN A 474 4.00 13.13 -7.12
N ALA A 475 5.11 13.77 -7.46
CA ALA A 475 6.42 13.13 -7.52
C ALA A 475 6.80 12.40 -6.22
N ALA A 476 7.50 11.28 -6.37
CA ALA A 476 8.25 10.59 -5.33
C ALA A 476 9.51 11.42 -5.01
N SER A 477 9.29 12.61 -4.45
CA SER A 477 10.36 13.48 -4.01
C SER A 477 9.98 14.27 -2.76
N LYS A 478 10.95 14.57 -1.91
CA LYS A 478 10.82 15.42 -0.72
C LYS A 478 10.34 16.84 -1.04
N THR A 479 10.42 17.28 -2.31
CA THR A 479 9.91 18.58 -2.76
C THR A 479 8.46 18.52 -3.21
N SER A 480 7.85 17.33 -3.25
CA SER A 480 6.43 17.16 -3.55
C SER A 480 5.56 17.98 -2.60
N ALA A 481 4.46 18.52 -3.11
CA ALA A 481 3.44 19.17 -2.28
C ALA A 481 2.84 18.22 -1.21
N LEU A 482 2.96 16.91 -1.40
CA LEU A 482 2.49 15.87 -0.47
C LEU A 482 3.59 15.36 0.48
N ALA A 483 4.81 15.88 0.39
CA ALA A 483 5.90 15.57 1.31
C ALA A 483 5.85 16.52 2.53
N ASN A 484 4.91 16.30 3.46
CA ASN A 484 4.58 17.20 4.58
C ASN A 484 3.75 18.45 4.19
N PRO A 485 2.47 18.29 3.78
CA PRO A 485 1.61 19.41 3.39
C PRO A 485 1.46 20.49 4.47
N ALA A 486 1.48 21.75 4.05
CA ALA A 486 1.47 22.90 4.96
C ALA A 486 0.09 23.30 5.50
N GLY A 487 -1.00 22.67 5.05
CA GLY A 487 -2.35 23.03 5.46
C GLY A 487 -2.61 22.78 6.95
N SER A 488 -3.32 23.68 7.61
CA SER A 488 -3.57 23.58 9.06
C SER A 488 -4.37 22.35 9.46
N LEU A 489 -5.23 21.84 8.58
CA LEU A 489 -6.02 20.63 8.78
C LEU A 489 -5.36 19.36 8.23
N SER A 490 -4.21 19.49 7.56
CA SER A 490 -3.57 18.41 6.81
C SER A 490 -2.84 17.42 7.72
N TYR A 491 -3.10 16.13 7.52
CA TYR A 491 -2.22 15.09 8.05
C TYR A 491 -0.87 15.11 7.30
N PRO A 492 0.29 15.02 7.97
CA PRO A 492 1.59 15.25 7.33
C PRO A 492 2.06 14.16 6.37
N ILE A 493 1.62 12.91 6.60
CA ILE A 493 2.18 11.74 5.95
C ILE A 493 1.13 11.17 4.99
N VAL A 494 1.09 11.75 3.80
CA VAL A 494 0.09 11.42 2.79
C VAL A 494 0.72 11.24 1.41
N GLY A 495 -0.01 10.58 0.53
CA GLY A 495 0.31 10.45 -0.89
C GLY A 495 -0.88 9.94 -1.66
N THR A 496 -0.62 9.34 -2.82
CA THR A 496 -1.64 8.70 -3.64
C THR A 496 -1.26 7.26 -3.90
N SER A 497 -2.26 6.39 -3.99
CA SER A 497 -2.09 5.11 -4.66
C SER A 497 -2.53 5.26 -6.10
N ASN A 498 -1.65 4.87 -7.02
CA ASN A 498 -1.76 5.20 -8.44
C ASN A 498 -2.05 3.93 -9.25
N MET A 499 -2.94 4.05 -10.23
CA MET A 499 -3.16 3.05 -11.27
C MET A 499 -2.09 3.19 -12.35
N LEU A 500 -1.55 2.05 -12.79
CA LEU A 500 -0.64 1.93 -13.93
C LEU A 500 -1.30 1.05 -14.99
N LEU A 501 -1.36 1.54 -16.23
CA LEU A 501 -2.03 0.88 -17.36
C LEU A 501 -1.19 1.04 -18.64
N TYR A 502 -1.57 0.26 -19.65
CA TYR A 502 -1.16 0.45 -21.04
C TYR A 502 -2.21 1.27 -21.79
N SER A 503 -1.87 1.96 -22.88
CA SER A 503 -2.88 2.61 -23.73
C SER A 503 -3.53 1.66 -24.74
N CYS A 504 -2.87 0.55 -25.09
CA CYS A 504 -3.32 -0.40 -26.10
C CYS A 504 -3.57 -1.79 -25.50
N TYR A 505 -4.73 -2.37 -25.78
CA TYR A 505 -5.10 -3.73 -25.34
C TYR A 505 -5.51 -4.58 -26.54
N ALA A 506 -4.98 -5.80 -26.62
CA ALA A 506 -5.33 -6.74 -27.69
C ALA A 506 -6.77 -7.25 -27.54
N ALA A 507 -7.11 -7.62 -26.31
CA ALA A 507 -8.39 -8.18 -25.93
C ALA A 507 -9.41 -7.06 -25.66
N GLU A 508 -10.41 -6.97 -26.53
CA GLU A 508 -11.54 -6.03 -26.38
C GLU A 508 -12.31 -6.25 -25.06
N SER A 509 -12.38 -7.50 -24.61
CA SER A 509 -13.03 -7.89 -23.35
C SER A 509 -12.31 -7.33 -22.12
N SER A 510 -10.97 -7.32 -22.12
CA SER A 510 -10.12 -6.75 -21.07
C SER A 510 -10.17 -5.23 -21.07
N ARG A 511 -10.06 -4.61 -22.26
CA ARG A 511 -10.22 -3.15 -22.44
C ARG A 511 -11.55 -2.66 -21.89
N THR A 512 -12.64 -3.33 -22.26
CA THR A 512 -13.99 -2.98 -21.82
C THR A 512 -14.16 -3.18 -20.31
N ALA A 513 -13.58 -4.24 -19.75
CA ALA A 513 -13.61 -4.48 -18.30
C ALA A 513 -12.96 -3.33 -17.52
N LEU A 514 -11.78 -2.88 -17.95
CA LEU A 514 -11.05 -1.76 -17.33
C LEU A 514 -11.79 -0.44 -17.48
N ILE A 515 -12.26 -0.09 -18.69
CA ILE A 515 -13.02 1.16 -18.92
C ILE A 515 -14.28 1.24 -18.07
N ASN A 516 -15.03 0.14 -17.98
CA ASN A 516 -16.27 0.12 -17.22
C ASN A 516 -16.00 0.14 -15.71
N PHE A 517 -14.97 -0.57 -15.24
CA PHE A 517 -14.54 -0.50 -13.85
C PHE A 517 -14.09 0.90 -13.47
N LEU A 518 -13.23 1.55 -14.28
CA LEU A 518 -12.77 2.91 -14.01
C LEU A 518 -13.93 3.91 -14.05
N ASN A 519 -14.88 3.77 -14.98
CA ASN A 519 -16.11 4.59 -14.97
C ASN A 519 -16.89 4.42 -13.67
N PHE A 520 -17.09 3.19 -13.20
CA PHE A 520 -17.75 2.91 -11.93
C PHE A 520 -16.95 3.50 -10.76
N TYR A 521 -15.67 3.20 -10.69
CA TYR A 521 -14.77 3.59 -9.61
C TYR A 521 -14.73 5.11 -9.46
N GLU A 522 -14.61 5.85 -10.56
CA GLU A 522 -14.50 7.31 -10.55
C GLU A 522 -15.83 8.04 -10.33
N LYS A 523 -16.98 7.44 -10.72
CA LYS A 523 -18.30 8.11 -10.65
C LYS A 523 -19.14 7.71 -9.45
N SER A 524 -18.93 6.52 -8.90
CA SER A 524 -19.80 5.95 -7.87
C SER A 524 -19.63 6.68 -6.53
N LYS A 525 -20.76 7.01 -5.88
CA LYS A 525 -20.77 7.50 -4.49
C LYS A 525 -20.44 6.40 -3.49
N THR A 526 -20.77 5.14 -3.80
CA THR A 526 -20.37 3.97 -3.01
C THR A 526 -18.87 3.99 -2.74
N ILE A 527 -18.08 4.42 -3.73
CA ILE A 527 -16.63 4.52 -3.62
C ILE A 527 -16.21 5.90 -3.10
N ASN A 528 -16.71 6.98 -3.72
CA ASN A 528 -16.17 8.34 -3.58
C ASN A 528 -16.95 9.28 -2.67
N ASP A 529 -17.98 8.83 -1.94
CA ASP A 529 -18.54 9.67 -0.90
C ASP A 529 -17.46 9.94 0.17
N THR A 530 -17.20 11.22 0.43
CA THR A 530 -16.05 11.67 1.23
C THR A 530 -16.23 11.46 2.74
N THR A 531 -17.40 10.99 3.16
CA THR A 531 -17.78 10.80 4.56
C THR A 531 -18.13 9.35 4.86
N ILE A 532 -18.95 8.73 4.01
CA ILE A 532 -19.50 7.38 4.23
C ILE A 532 -19.24 6.43 3.06
N GLY A 533 -18.50 6.85 2.04
CA GLY A 533 -18.07 5.98 0.94
C GLY A 533 -17.01 4.99 1.40
N LEU A 534 -16.75 3.98 0.57
CA LEU A 534 -15.77 2.92 0.85
C LEU A 534 -14.42 3.50 1.26
N LEU A 535 -13.89 4.43 0.48
CA LEU A 535 -12.58 5.03 0.74
C LEU A 535 -12.57 5.80 2.06
N ALA A 536 -13.57 6.65 2.30
CA ALA A 536 -13.66 7.43 3.54
C ALA A 536 -13.79 6.54 4.79
N SER A 537 -14.57 5.47 4.70
CA SER A 537 -14.78 4.49 5.77
C SER A 537 -13.50 3.70 6.08
N ALA A 538 -12.60 3.59 5.12
CA ALA A 538 -11.32 2.91 5.24
C ALA A 538 -10.16 3.83 5.69
N GLY A 539 -10.44 5.10 6.00
CA GLY A 539 -9.40 6.10 6.31
C GLY A 539 -8.67 6.66 5.09
N PHE A 540 -9.05 6.25 3.88
CA PHE A 540 -8.63 6.84 2.61
C PHE A 540 -9.51 8.02 2.23
N GLN A 541 -9.19 8.66 1.10
CA GLN A 541 -10.07 9.59 0.44
C GLN A 541 -10.06 9.41 -1.07
N PRO A 542 -11.18 9.67 -1.76
CA PRO A 542 -11.17 9.81 -3.20
C PRO A 542 -10.33 11.01 -3.61
N VAL A 543 -9.73 10.96 -4.80
CA VAL A 543 -9.14 12.17 -5.39
C VAL A 543 -10.26 13.21 -5.66
N PRO A 544 -9.94 14.52 -5.66
CA PRO A 544 -10.95 15.57 -5.87
C PRO A 544 -11.76 15.37 -7.16
N THR A 545 -12.99 15.87 -7.20
CA THR A 545 -13.88 15.72 -8.37
C THR A 545 -13.23 16.20 -9.68
N ALA A 546 -12.41 17.26 -9.62
CA ALA A 546 -11.63 17.73 -10.76
C ALA A 546 -10.68 16.67 -11.33
N TRP A 547 -9.99 15.92 -10.46
CA TRP A 547 -9.12 14.80 -10.85
C TRP A 547 -9.92 13.68 -11.49
N ARG A 548 -11.01 13.24 -10.84
CA ARG A 548 -11.86 12.16 -11.36
C ARG A 548 -12.40 12.49 -12.75
N LYS A 549 -12.85 13.73 -12.94
CA LYS A 549 -13.28 14.24 -14.26
C LYS A 549 -12.15 14.20 -15.29
N ALA A 550 -10.98 14.75 -14.95
CA ALA A 550 -9.83 14.77 -15.86
C ALA A 550 -9.37 13.36 -16.25
N ILE A 551 -9.37 12.41 -15.31
CA ILE A 551 -9.05 10.99 -15.53
C ILE A 551 -10.04 10.39 -16.54
N ILE A 552 -11.35 10.56 -16.31
CA ILE A 552 -12.38 10.05 -17.22
C ILE A 552 -12.21 10.63 -18.63
N ASP A 553 -12.10 11.95 -18.73
CA ASP A 553 -12.02 12.66 -20.01
C ASP A 553 -10.75 12.33 -20.83
N THR A 554 -9.69 11.85 -20.19
CA THR A 554 -8.41 11.56 -20.86
C THR A 554 -8.25 10.08 -21.18
N PHE A 555 -8.51 9.21 -20.20
CA PHE A 555 -8.14 7.79 -20.30
C PHE A 555 -9.33 6.87 -20.63
N VAL A 556 -10.55 7.29 -20.29
CA VAL A 556 -11.72 6.40 -20.26
C VAL A 556 -12.74 6.72 -21.35
N SER A 557 -13.00 8.00 -21.63
CA SER A 557 -14.00 8.39 -22.63
C SER A 557 -13.56 8.01 -24.05
N SER A 558 -14.50 7.54 -24.87
CA SER A 558 -14.23 7.16 -26.28
C SER A 558 -13.84 8.34 -27.17
N ASN A 559 -14.10 9.57 -26.72
CA ASN A 559 -13.60 10.79 -27.32
C ASN A 559 -12.29 11.15 -26.61
N ASP A 560 -11.23 11.34 -27.37
CA ASP A 560 -10.01 12.01 -26.91
C ASP A 560 -10.10 13.45 -27.39
N PRO A 561 -10.85 14.33 -26.69
CA PRO A 561 -11.04 15.71 -27.14
C PRO A 561 -9.73 16.49 -27.26
N ASN A 562 -8.64 15.94 -26.70
CA ASN A 562 -7.38 16.62 -26.50
C ASN A 562 -6.26 16.05 -27.39
N GLY A 563 -6.52 15.00 -28.17
CA GLY A 563 -5.53 14.35 -29.06
C GLY A 563 -4.31 13.79 -28.34
N THR A 564 -4.46 13.45 -27.05
CA THR A 564 -3.36 12.97 -26.19
C THR A 564 -2.93 11.54 -26.47
N SER A 565 -3.76 10.76 -27.19
CA SER A 565 -3.52 9.35 -27.50
C SER A 565 -3.44 8.44 -26.26
N LEU A 566 -4.04 8.84 -25.15
CA LEU A 566 -4.01 8.10 -23.88
C LEU A 566 -5.31 7.38 -23.53
N THR A 567 -6.36 7.52 -24.35
CA THR A 567 -7.58 6.73 -24.18
C THR A 567 -7.28 5.24 -24.37
N LEU A 568 -7.78 4.41 -23.45
CA LEU A 568 -7.73 2.95 -23.52
C LEU A 568 -8.34 2.43 -24.84
N THR A 569 -7.48 1.95 -25.74
CA THR A 569 -7.83 1.64 -27.13
C THR A 569 -7.47 0.20 -27.49
N ARG A 570 -8.19 -0.37 -28.48
CA ARG A 570 -7.90 -1.70 -29.01
C ARG A 570 -6.69 -1.68 -29.95
N THR A 571 -5.87 -2.71 -29.94
CA THR A 571 -4.82 -2.91 -30.95
C THR A 571 -5.40 -2.83 -32.37
N GLY A 572 -4.70 -2.16 -33.29
CA GLY A 572 -5.14 -1.86 -34.65
C GLY A 572 -6.09 -0.67 -34.78
N ALA A 573 -6.61 -0.13 -33.66
CA ALA A 573 -7.44 1.07 -33.65
C ALA A 573 -6.64 2.29 -33.21
N ARG A 574 -6.89 3.45 -33.85
CA ARG A 574 -6.14 4.72 -33.70
C ARG A 574 -4.64 4.59 -34.01
N THR A 575 -4.02 5.70 -34.41
CA THR A 575 -2.62 5.73 -34.84
C THR A 575 -1.66 5.14 -33.80
N GLN A 576 -1.93 5.37 -32.50
CA GLN A 576 -1.05 4.90 -31.41
C GLN A 576 -1.01 3.39 -31.20
N CYS A 577 -1.99 2.63 -31.70
CA CYS A 577 -2.06 1.16 -31.53
C CYS A 577 -2.00 0.40 -32.87
N GLN A 578 -1.61 1.05 -33.97
CA GLN A 578 -1.62 0.49 -35.33
C GLN A 578 -0.29 -0.11 -35.81
N GLY A 579 0.80 0.04 -35.05
CA GLY A 579 2.11 -0.49 -35.44
C GLY A 579 2.13 -2.02 -35.47
N SER A 580 2.87 -2.61 -36.42
CA SER A 580 2.96 -4.08 -36.59
C SER A 580 3.59 -4.82 -35.41
N GLY A 581 4.33 -4.12 -34.54
CA GLY A 581 4.88 -4.63 -33.28
C GLY A 581 3.97 -4.45 -32.06
N VAL A 582 2.86 -3.71 -32.19
CA VAL A 582 1.91 -3.49 -31.09
C VAL A 582 1.04 -4.73 -30.95
N ILE A 583 1.22 -5.49 -29.88
CA ILE A 583 0.36 -6.63 -29.55
C ILE A 583 -0.74 -6.21 -28.58
N GLY A 584 -0.50 -5.19 -27.75
CA GLY A 584 -1.41 -4.73 -26.70
C GLY A 584 -1.26 -5.53 -25.40
N GLY A 585 -1.53 -4.88 -24.27
CA GLY A 585 -1.39 -5.46 -22.93
C GLY A 585 -2.64 -6.14 -22.40
#